data_AF-A0A2V8GKF0-F1
#
_entry.id   AF-A0A2V8GKF0-F1
#
_cell.length_a   1.000
_cell.length_b   1.000
_cell.length_c   1.000
_cell.angle_alpha   90.00
_cell.angle_beta   90.00
_cell.angle_gamma   90.00
#
_symmetry.space_group_name_H-M   'P 1'
#
loop_
_entity.id
_entity.type
_entity.pdbx_description
1 polymer ?
#
loop_
_entity_poly.entity_id
_entity_poly.type
_entity_poly.pdbx_seq_one_letter_code
_entity_poly.pdbx_strand_id
1 'polypeptide(L)'
;MNEANYSLMREGNVVFNDIPRVYQDERSIFGTTMVVDRPDGSRMRSSLFFSKGRIYRADAIVLPARGDKDMTVPSRFDQTIRFPPDGRFPDKPR
;
A
#
# COMPACT_ATOMS: atom_id res chain seq x y z
N MET A 1 6.12 -13.23 7.43
CA MET A 1 5.72 -12.98 6.04
C MET A 1 4.32 -13.57 5.90
N ASN A 2 3.34 -12.76 5.52
CA ASN A 2 1.92 -13.04 5.76
C ASN A 2 1.29 -13.57 4.46
N GLU A 3 0.24 -14.39 4.54
CA GLU A 3 -0.39 -15.08 3.39
C GLU A 3 -0.86 -14.14 2.26
N ALA A 4 -1.26 -12.91 2.61
CA ALA A 4 -1.58 -11.84 1.65
C ALA A 4 -0.38 -11.47 0.76
N ASN A 5 0.84 -11.41 1.32
CA ASN A 5 2.04 -11.13 0.51
C ASN A 5 2.36 -12.31 -0.40
N TYR A 6 2.18 -13.56 0.05
CA TYR A 6 2.35 -14.73 -0.83
C TYR A 6 1.40 -14.71 -2.03
N SER A 7 0.17 -14.24 -1.84
CA SER A 7 -0.82 -14.16 -2.92
C SER A 7 -0.41 -13.15 -3.99
N LEU A 8 0.02 -11.96 -3.58
CA LEU A 8 0.52 -10.93 -4.49
C LEU A 8 1.86 -11.32 -5.15
N MET A 9 2.75 -12.05 -4.46
CA MET A 9 3.99 -12.56 -5.06
C MET A 9 3.73 -13.50 -6.25
N ARG A 10 2.55 -14.13 -6.32
CA ARG A 10 2.14 -14.97 -7.46
C ARG A 10 1.63 -14.16 -8.65
N GLU A 11 1.32 -12.88 -8.46
CA GLU A 11 0.77 -12.04 -9.53
C GLU A 11 1.84 -11.52 -10.50
N GLY A 12 3.13 -11.66 -10.18
CA GLY A 12 4.21 -11.22 -11.04
C GLY A 12 5.54 -11.02 -10.32
N ASN A 13 6.38 -10.15 -10.88
CA ASN A 13 7.72 -9.89 -10.35
C ASN A 13 7.66 -8.88 -9.22
N VAL A 14 8.11 -9.27 -8.02
CA VAL A 14 8.22 -8.36 -6.88
C VAL A 14 9.36 -7.38 -7.14
N VAL A 15 9.04 -6.10 -7.17
CA VAL A 15 10.03 -5.02 -7.39
C VAL A 15 10.28 -4.19 -6.13
N PHE A 16 9.41 -4.31 -5.12
CA PHE A 16 9.58 -3.67 -3.82
C PHE A 16 8.83 -4.44 -2.74
N ASN A 17 9.44 -4.58 -1.57
CA ASN A 17 8.83 -5.15 -0.38
C ASN A 17 9.42 -4.47 0.85
N ASP A 18 8.58 -3.81 1.64
CA ASP A 18 9.01 -3.06 2.82
C ASP A 18 7.94 -3.06 3.90
N ILE A 19 8.34 -2.70 5.11
CA ILE A 19 7.48 -2.50 6.28
C ILE A 19 7.41 -0.99 6.51
N PRO A 20 6.44 -0.27 5.91
CA PRO A 20 6.36 1.17 6.07
C PRO A 20 6.12 1.54 7.53
N ARG A 21 7.01 2.37 8.08
CA ARG A 21 6.80 3.00 9.39
C ARG A 21 6.05 4.30 9.17
N VAL A 22 4.73 4.26 9.32
CA VAL A 22 3.89 5.46 9.28
C VAL A 22 3.85 6.05 10.69
N TYR A 23 4.55 7.16 10.91
CA TYR A 23 4.53 7.87 12.18
C TYR A 23 3.33 8.82 12.22
N GLN A 24 2.32 8.51 13.05
CA GLN A 24 1.37 9.50 13.54
C GLN A 24 1.00 9.14 14.99
N ASP A 25 1.47 9.98 15.90
CA ASP A 25 1.05 10.13 17.29
C ASP A 25 0.83 8.83 18.07
N GLU A 26 1.93 8.37 18.67
CA GLU A 26 2.04 7.50 19.86
C GLU A 26 1.46 6.08 19.82
N ARG A 27 0.78 5.64 18.75
CA ARG A 27 0.38 4.24 18.61
C ARG A 27 0.85 3.64 17.30
N SER A 28 1.77 2.69 17.45
CA SER A 28 2.45 1.92 16.42
C SER A 28 1.53 1.54 15.26
N ILE A 29 1.74 2.17 14.10
CA ILE A 29 1.20 1.69 12.83
C ILE A 29 2.18 0.65 12.30
N PHE A 30 1.73 -0.59 12.24
CA PHE A 30 2.50 -1.69 11.64
C PHE A 30 1.87 -2.00 10.29
N GLY A 31 2.70 -2.12 9.25
CA GLY A 31 2.20 -2.43 7.93
C GLY A 31 3.21 -3.13 7.06
N THR A 32 2.74 -3.66 5.95
CA THR A 32 3.60 -4.18 4.88
C THR A 32 3.14 -3.56 3.58
N THR A 33 4.10 -3.19 2.75
CA THR A 33 3.83 -2.76 1.40
C THR A 33 4.61 -3.62 0.42
N MET A 34 3.94 -4.05 -0.63
CA MET A 34 4.56 -4.77 -1.72
C MET A 34 4.19 -4.17 -3.06
N VAL A 35 5.14 -4.17 -4.00
CA VAL A 35 4.93 -3.76 -5.38
C VAL A 35 5.31 -4.88 -6.32
N VAL A 36 4.44 -5.13 -7.29
CA VAL A 36 4.55 -6.21 -8.25
C VAL A 36 4.37 -5.65 -9.65
N ASP A 37 5.31 -5.99 -10.53
CA ASP A 37 5.14 -5.87 -11.98
C ASP A 37 4.40 -7.09 -12.49
N ARG A 38 3.21 -6.86 -13.05
CA ARG A 38 2.36 -7.93 -13.57
C ARG A 38 2.69 -8.24 -15.03
N PRO A 39 2.40 -9.46 -15.51
CA PRO A 39 2.63 -9.87 -16.89
C PRO A 39 1.94 -9.00 -17.94
N ASP A 40 0.83 -8.34 -17.58
CA ASP A 40 0.08 -7.42 -18.45
C ASP A 40 0.76 -6.04 -18.62
N GLY A 41 1.93 -5.84 -18.00
CA GLY A 41 2.68 -4.58 -18.03
C GLY A 41 2.20 -3.55 -17.01
N SER A 42 1.18 -3.85 -16.20
CA SER A 42 0.76 -2.99 -15.10
C SER A 42 1.66 -3.17 -13.88
N ARG A 43 1.70 -2.13 -13.03
CA ARG A 43 2.36 -2.18 -11.72
C ARG A 43 1.31 -2.03 -10.63
N MET A 44 1.24 -2.98 -9.70
CA MET A 44 0.38 -2.91 -8.53
C MET A 44 1.21 -2.63 -7.28
N ARG A 45 0.74 -1.70 -6.45
CA ARG A 45 1.15 -1.54 -5.05
C ARG A 45 -0.01 -1.94 -4.15
N SER A 46 0.27 -2.79 -3.16
CA SER A 46 -0.67 -3.13 -2.09
C SER A 46 -0.02 -2.81 -0.75
N SER A 47 -0.69 -2.02 0.06
CA SER A 47 -0.27 -1.66 1.41
C SER A 47 -1.31 -2.09 2.43
N LEU A 48 -0.85 -2.81 3.46
CA LEU A 48 -1.67 -3.24 4.58
C LEU A 48 -1.22 -2.49 5.83
N PHE A 49 -2.16 -1.88 6.56
CA PHE A 49 -1.89 -1.17 7.80
C PHE A 49 -2.74 -1.73 8.93
N PHE A 50 -2.14 -1.93 10.09
CA PHE A 50 -2.86 -2.16 11.34
C PHE A 50 -2.77 -0.91 12.21
N SER A 51 -3.94 -0.36 12.56
CA SER A 51 -4.04 0.81 13.43
C SER A 51 -5.29 0.73 14.28
N LYS A 52 -5.15 0.90 15.60
CA LYS A 52 -6.24 0.96 16.59
C LYS A 52 -7.25 -0.20 16.48
N GLY A 53 -6.75 -1.43 16.34
CA GLY A 53 -7.58 -2.63 16.25
C GLY A 53 -8.25 -2.83 14.89
N ARG A 54 -7.90 -2.04 13.88
CA ARG A 54 -8.44 -2.12 12.52
C ARG A 54 -7.34 -2.41 11.51
N ILE A 55 -7.72 -3.16 10.47
CA ILE A 55 -6.89 -3.44 9.30
C ILE A 55 -7.38 -2.57 8.15
N TYR A 56 -6.46 -1.86 7.52
CA TYR A 56 -6.71 -1.04 6.34
C TYR A 56 -5.88 -1.57 5.18
N ARG A 57 -6.48 -1.68 4.01
CA ARG A 57 -5.80 -2.05 2.77
C ARG A 57 -5.93 -0.92 1.76
N ALA A 58 -4.82 -0.52 1.17
CA ALA A 58 -4.77 0.47 0.10
C ALA A 58 -4.08 -0.15 -1.11
N ASP A 59 -4.80 -0.22 -2.22
CA ASP A 59 -4.30 -0.77 -3.48
C ASP A 59 -4.23 0.35 -4.53
N ALA A 60 -3.11 0.43 -5.24
CA ALA A 60 -2.92 1.33 -6.37
C ALA A 60 -2.40 0.53 -7.58
N ILE A 61 -2.98 0.76 -8.75
CA ILE A 61 -2.60 0.09 -9.99
C ILE A 61 -2.29 1.14 -11.05
N VAL A 62 -1.09 1.09 -11.61
CA VAL A 62 -0.72 1.89 -12.80
C VAL A 62 -0.84 1.00 -14.02
N LEU A 63 -1.69 1.41 -14.95
CA LEU A 63 -1.90 0.71 -16.22
C LEU A 63 -0.85 1.18 -17.24
N PRO A 64 -0.35 0.28 -18.10
CA PRO A 64 0.70 0.60 -19.07
C PRO A 64 0.30 1.70 -20.07
N ALA A 65 -0.99 1.89 -20.33
CA ALA A 65 -1.49 2.87 -21.30
C ALA A 65 -1.77 4.27 -20.72
N ARG A 66 -1.67 4.48 -19.39
CA ARG A 66 -2.12 5.71 -18.73
C ARG A 66 -1.08 6.39 -17.83
N GLY A 67 0.16 5.91 -17.82
CA GLY A 67 1.22 6.54 -17.06
C GLY A 67 2.52 5.76 -17.16
N ASP A 68 3.61 6.43 -16.78
CA ASP A 68 4.88 5.77 -16.59
C ASP A 68 4.84 4.95 -15.29
N LYS A 69 4.78 3.62 -15.42
CA LYS A 69 4.81 2.69 -14.28
C LYS A 69 6.10 2.83 -13.45
N ASP A 70 7.16 3.40 -14.01
CA ASP A 70 8.43 3.61 -13.33
C ASP A 70 8.46 4.95 -12.57
N MET A 71 7.52 5.86 -12.86
CA MET A 71 7.31 7.11 -12.10
C MET A 71 6.53 6.92 -10.80
N THR A 72 5.86 5.78 -10.60
CA THR A 72 5.37 5.43 -9.26
C THR A 72 6.55 5.15 -8.36
N VAL A 73 7.13 6.19 -7.77
CA VAL A 73 8.10 6.09 -6.68
C VAL A 73 7.34 5.42 -5.53
N PRO A 74 7.56 4.13 -5.28
CA PRO A 74 6.70 3.31 -4.44
C PRO A 74 6.47 3.99 -3.09
N SER A 75 7.55 4.47 -2.48
CA SER A 75 7.53 5.12 -1.17
C SER A 75 6.53 6.25 -1.02
N ARG A 76 6.15 7.01 -2.06
CA ARG A 76 5.38 8.24 -1.87
C ARG A 76 3.88 8.04 -1.68
N PHE A 77 3.28 7.00 -2.27
CA PHE A 77 1.81 6.86 -2.27
C PHE A 77 1.25 6.60 -0.87
N ASP A 78 1.70 5.53 -0.22
CA ASP A 78 1.29 5.19 1.15
C ASP A 78 1.85 6.14 2.22
N GLN A 79 2.99 6.79 1.97
CA GLN A 79 3.50 7.84 2.85
C GLN A 79 2.57 9.07 2.92
N THR A 80 1.64 9.24 1.99
CA THR A 80 0.61 10.29 2.07
C THR A 80 -0.66 9.86 2.80
N ILE A 81 -0.82 8.56 3.09
CA ILE A 81 -1.96 8.09 3.87
C ILE A 81 -1.83 8.64 5.30
N ARG A 82 -2.92 9.22 5.78
CA ARG A 82 -3.03 9.77 7.13
C ARG A 82 -4.13 9.01 7.85
N PHE A 83 -3.84 8.53 9.05
CA PHE A 83 -4.81 7.84 9.89
C PHE A 83 -5.37 8.80 10.93
N PRO A 84 -6.71 8.91 11.03
CA PRO A 84 -7.36 9.74 12.03
C PRO A 84 -6.91 9.42 13.48
N PRO A 85 -6.72 10.42 14.35
CA PRO A 85 -6.42 10.24 15.77
C PRO A 85 -7.50 9.47 16.56
N ASP A 86 -8.72 9.41 16.05
CA ASP A 86 -9.83 8.63 16.62
C ASP A 86 -10.06 7.28 15.89
N GLY A 87 -9.29 7.01 14.83
CA GLY A 87 -9.41 5.81 13.99
C GLY A 87 -10.63 5.78 13.08
N ARG A 88 -11.33 6.92 12.86
CA ARG A 88 -12.50 7.01 11.99
C ARG A 88 -12.22 7.87 10.77
N PHE A 89 -12.18 7.25 9.59
CA PHE A 89 -12.20 8.02 8.34
C PHE A 89 -13.59 8.67 8.20
N PRO A 90 -13.68 9.92 7.71
CA PRO A 90 -14.96 10.56 7.48
C PRO A 90 -15.76 9.74 6.46
N ASP A 91 -17.06 9.53 6.74
CA ASP A 91 -17.94 8.66 5.94
C ASP A 91 -18.17 9.17 4.49
N LYS A 92 -17.71 10.39 4.16
CA LYS A 92 -17.74 10.96 2.80
C LYS A 92 -16.52 11.85 2.53
N PRO A 93 -15.95 11.81 1.31
CA PRO A 93 -15.10 12.90 0.85
C PRO A 93 -15.97 14.17 0.74
N ARG A 94 -15.45 15.29 1.26
CA ARG A 94 -16.00 16.63 0.96
C ARG A 94 -15.60 17.05 -0.45
#